data_AF-A0A2T7CNZ0-F1
#
_entry.id   AF-A0A2T7CNZ0-F1
#
_cell.length_a   1.000
_cell.length_b   1.000
_cell.length_c   1.000
_cell.angle_alpha   90.00
_cell.angle_beta   90.00
_cell.angle_gamma   90.00
#
_symmetry.space_group_name_H-M   'P 1'
#
loop_
_entity.id
_entity.type
_entity.pdbx_description
1 polymer ?
#
loop_
_entity_poly.entity_id
_entity_poly.type
_entity_poly.pdbx_seq_one_letter_code
_entity_poly.pdbx_strand_id
1 'polypeptide(L)'
;MSQQASPLPSLPDAAVAQPCSPPGHGGNGRHGGAATSIAVGDRPNASGARPPPPPEAGKLRREQRADGPACVLAVGTANPANCIPQDEFADWYFRVTKSDHLTHLKDP
;
A
#
# COMPACT_ATOMS: atom_id res chain seq x y z
N MET A 1 -26.98 -33.16 2.14
CA MET A 1 -25.92 -32.44 2.86
C MET A 1 -26.26 -30.97 2.79
N SER A 2 -26.88 -30.42 3.83
CA SER A 2 -27.26 -29.01 3.84
C SER A 2 -26.05 -28.18 4.23
N GLN A 3 -25.47 -27.46 3.26
CA GLN A 3 -24.50 -26.40 3.54
C GLN A 3 -25.27 -25.26 4.23
N GLN A 4 -25.34 -25.29 5.57
CA GLN A 4 -25.93 -24.20 6.32
C GLN A 4 -24.97 -23.02 6.24
N ALA A 5 -25.36 -21.99 5.50
CA ALA A 5 -24.59 -20.76 5.40
C ALA A 5 -24.52 -20.13 6.80
N SER A 6 -23.33 -20.17 7.41
CA SER A 6 -23.06 -19.44 8.64
C SER A 6 -23.43 -17.97 8.44
N PRO A 7 -24.16 -17.33 9.37
CA PRO A 7 -24.53 -15.93 9.21
C PRO A 7 -23.27 -15.08 9.07
N LEU A 8 -23.25 -14.20 8.06
CA LEU A 8 -22.20 -13.20 7.90
C LEU A 8 -22.04 -12.43 9.23
N PRO A 9 -20.81 -12.20 9.71
CA PRO A 9 -20.62 -11.31 10.85
C PRO A 9 -21.21 -9.96 10.48
N SER A 10 -22.12 -9.46 11.32
CA SER A 10 -22.72 -8.14 11.17
C SER A 10 -21.60 -7.11 11.10
N LEU A 11 -21.48 -6.45 9.95
CA LEU A 11 -20.51 -5.38 9.73
C LEU A 11 -20.70 -4.34 10.84
N PRO A 12 -19.60 -3.82 11.44
CA PRO A 12 -19.70 -2.69 12.35
C PRO A 12 -20.38 -1.53 11.62
N ASP A 13 -21.28 -0.85 12.32
CA ASP A 13 -22.06 0.26 11.78
C ASP A 13 -21.13 1.27 11.10
N ALA A 14 -21.53 1.74 9.92
CA ALA A 14 -20.61 2.32 8.96
C ALA A 14 -19.86 3.51 9.58
N ALA A 15 -18.58 3.30 9.90
CA ALA A 15 -17.73 4.34 10.46
C ALA A 15 -17.70 5.50 9.46
N VAL A 16 -18.44 6.57 9.79
CA VAL A 16 -18.61 7.71 8.89
C VAL A 16 -17.22 8.25 8.59
N ALA A 17 -16.82 8.18 7.32
CA ALA A 17 -15.47 8.54 6.93
C ALA A 17 -15.29 10.04 7.20
N GLN A 18 -14.58 10.38 8.28
CA GLN A 18 -14.26 11.77 8.56
C GLN A 18 -13.41 12.30 7.40
N PRO A 19 -13.79 13.42 6.77
CA PRO A 19 -13.00 13.98 5.69
C PRO A 19 -11.64 14.41 6.26
N CYS A 20 -10.56 13.98 5.60
CA CYS A 20 -9.20 14.36 5.98
C CYS A 20 -9.06 15.89 5.97
N SER A 21 -8.84 16.49 7.14
CA SER A 21 -8.51 17.91 7.26
C SER A 21 -7.25 18.24 6.44
N PRO A 22 -7.23 19.35 5.68
CA PRO A 22 -6.05 19.73 4.92
C PRO A 22 -4.89 20.10 5.86
N PRO A 23 -3.62 19.84 5.46
CA PRO A 23 -2.47 20.19 6.28
C PRO A 23 -2.34 21.70 6.43
N GLY A 24 -2.20 22.17 7.67
CA GLY A 24 -2.03 23.59 7.98
C GLY A 24 -0.74 24.16 7.39
N HIS A 25 -0.82 25.34 6.77
CA HIS A 25 0.36 26.09 6.32
C HIS A 25 1.14 26.62 7.54
N GLY A 26 2.32 26.05 7.80
CA GLY A 26 3.16 26.42 8.94
C GLY A 26 4.66 26.45 8.61
N GLY A 27 5.25 27.66 8.61
CA GLY A 27 6.66 27.88 8.96
C GLY A 27 7.70 27.79 7.83
N ASN A 28 8.25 28.94 7.42
CA ASN A 28 9.52 29.01 6.69
C ASN A 28 10.71 28.69 7.62
N GLY A 29 11.14 27.42 7.65
CA GLY A 29 12.34 26.99 8.36
C GLY A 29 13.61 27.14 7.52
N ARG A 30 14.42 28.18 7.78
CA ARG A 30 15.80 28.25 7.26
C ARG A 30 16.67 27.21 7.96
N HIS A 31 17.12 26.19 7.22
CA HIS A 31 18.25 25.35 7.65
C HIS A 31 19.46 25.60 6.76
N GLY A 32 20.50 26.20 7.34
CA GLY A 32 21.84 26.17 6.75
C GLY A 32 22.48 24.80 7.03
N GLY A 33 22.98 24.15 5.97
CA GLY A 33 23.79 22.94 6.04
C GLY A 33 25.18 23.22 5.45
N ALA A 34 26.23 22.67 6.06
CA ALA A 34 27.62 23.00 5.73
C ALA A 34 28.09 22.40 4.39
N ALA A 35 29.24 22.89 3.91
CA ALA A 35 29.77 22.68 2.57
C ALA A 35 30.43 21.29 2.34
N THR A 36 30.56 20.93 1.05
CA THR A 36 31.46 19.87 0.55
C THR A 36 32.20 20.36 -0.71
N SER A 37 33.48 20.00 -0.85
CA SER A 37 34.41 20.38 -1.94
C SER A 37 35.39 19.21 -2.21
N ILE A 38 36.30 19.19 -3.21
CA ILE A 38 36.83 20.21 -4.14
C ILE A 38 36.89 19.61 -5.56
N ALA A 39 36.57 20.38 -6.62
CA ALA A 39 37.14 20.16 -7.96
C ALA A 39 37.08 21.44 -8.82
N VAL A 40 38.23 22.09 -9.03
CA VAL A 40 38.39 23.14 -10.05
C VAL A 40 38.71 22.46 -11.38
N GLY A 41 37.86 22.70 -12.37
CA GLY A 41 38.12 22.41 -13.77
C GLY A 41 37.39 23.45 -14.59
N ASP A 42 38.11 24.17 -15.47
CA ASP A 42 37.52 25.23 -16.28
C ASP A 42 36.42 24.66 -17.17
N ARG A 43 35.17 25.05 -16.87
CA ARG A 43 34.07 24.83 -17.81
C ARG A 43 34.31 25.72 -19.02
N PRO A 44 34.31 25.19 -20.26
CA PRO A 44 34.27 26.06 -21.42
C PRO A 44 33.03 26.95 -21.30
N ASN A 45 33.20 28.26 -21.59
CA ASN A 45 32.13 29.25 -21.55
C ASN A 45 31.11 28.98 -22.67
N ALA A 46 30.25 27.99 -22.45
CA ALA A 46 29.01 27.85 -23.17
C ALA A 46 28.06 28.94 -22.66
N SER A 47 28.24 30.16 -23.19
CA SER A 47 27.20 31.20 -23.24
C SER A 47 26.06 30.79 -24.19
N GLY A 48 25.60 29.54 -24.05
CA GLY A 48 24.40 29.02 -24.66
C GLY A 48 23.25 29.30 -23.72
N ALA A 49 22.26 30.04 -24.20
CA ALA A 49 21.02 30.22 -23.47
C ALA A 49 20.49 28.85 -23.01
N ARG A 50 20.02 28.76 -21.76
CA ARG A 50 19.28 27.58 -21.27
C ARG A 50 18.26 27.22 -22.35
N PRO A 51 18.28 25.99 -22.92
CA PRO A 51 17.30 25.63 -23.94
C PRO A 51 15.91 25.90 -23.39
N PRO A 52 15.00 26.49 -24.18
CA PRO A 52 13.68 26.85 -23.68
C PRO A 52 13.08 25.61 -23.02
N PRO A 53 12.52 25.72 -21.80
CA PRO A 53 11.85 24.57 -21.18
C PRO A 53 10.84 24.06 -22.21
N PRO A 54 10.82 22.74 -22.52
CA PRO A 54 10.01 22.23 -23.61
C PRO A 54 8.58 22.76 -23.42
N PRO A 55 8.06 23.56 -24.35
CA PRO A 55 6.68 24.00 -24.26
C PRO A 55 5.83 22.74 -24.16
N GLU A 56 4.71 22.85 -23.46
CA GLU A 56 3.75 21.75 -23.25
C GLU A 56 4.09 20.69 -22.19
N ALA A 57 5.27 20.65 -21.55
CA ALA A 57 5.50 19.65 -20.48
C ALA A 57 4.44 19.69 -19.35
N GLY A 58 3.99 20.89 -18.97
CA GLY A 58 2.87 21.08 -18.03
C GLY A 58 1.48 20.87 -18.64
N LYS A 59 1.34 21.01 -19.96
CA LYS A 59 0.08 20.84 -20.71
C LYS A 59 -0.21 19.35 -20.92
N LEU A 60 0.79 18.60 -21.39
CA LEU A 60 0.82 17.15 -21.45
C LEU A 60 0.46 16.51 -20.10
N ARG A 61 1.09 16.97 -19.00
CA ARG A 61 0.76 16.49 -17.64
C ARG A 61 -0.70 16.80 -17.24
N ARG A 62 -1.27 17.93 -17.69
CA ARG A 62 -2.67 18.29 -17.39
C ARG A 62 -3.67 17.43 -18.16
N GLU A 63 -3.34 17.10 -19.41
CA GLU A 63 -4.14 16.25 -20.31
C GLU A 63 -4.06 14.76 -19.96
N GLN A 64 -2.94 14.32 -19.37
CA GLN A 64 -2.74 12.93 -18.94
C GLN A 64 -3.37 12.57 -17.57
N ARG A 65 -3.69 13.56 -16.72
CA ARG A 65 -4.21 13.28 -15.38
C ARG A 65 -5.71 12.93 -15.42
N ALA A 66 -6.14 12.01 -14.57
CA ALA A 66 -7.56 11.86 -14.26
C ALA A 66 -8.09 13.08 -13.48
N ASP A 67 -9.31 13.53 -13.79
CA ASP A 67 -9.95 14.64 -13.09
C ASP A 67 -10.60 14.24 -11.74
N GLY A 68 -10.94 12.95 -11.58
CA GLY A 68 -11.65 12.42 -10.42
C GLY A 68 -10.76 11.76 -9.35
N PRO A 69 -11.29 11.52 -8.14
CA PRO A 69 -10.62 10.72 -7.13
C PRO A 69 -10.50 9.24 -7.56
N ALA A 70 -9.56 8.51 -6.97
CA ALA A 70 -9.44 7.07 -7.18
C ALA A 70 -10.69 6.32 -6.67
N CYS A 71 -11.12 5.30 -7.40
CA CYS A 71 -12.32 4.51 -7.10
C CYS A 71 -12.04 3.01 -7.26
N VAL A 72 -12.60 2.18 -6.39
CA VAL A 72 -12.56 0.72 -6.51
C VAL A 72 -13.66 0.29 -7.49
N LEU A 73 -13.27 -0.13 -8.69
CA LEU A 73 -14.22 -0.52 -9.75
C LEU A 73 -14.67 -1.97 -9.64
N ALA A 74 -13.81 -2.85 -9.09
CA ALA A 74 -14.12 -4.26 -8.86
C ALA A 74 -13.20 -4.82 -7.76
N VAL A 75 -13.67 -5.84 -7.04
CA VAL A 75 -12.87 -6.69 -6.15
C VAL A 75 -13.19 -8.14 -6.48
N GLY A 76 -12.16 -8.95 -6.71
CA GLY A 76 -12.29 -10.39 -6.92
C GLY A 76 -11.50 -11.15 -5.85
N THR A 77 -12.11 -12.19 -5.29
CA THR A 77 -11.48 -13.10 -4.32
C THR A 77 -11.57 -14.53 -4.84
N ALA A 78 -10.56 -15.34 -4.55
CA ALA A 78 -10.55 -16.76 -4.90
C ALA A 78 -9.85 -17.55 -3.79
N ASN A 79 -10.53 -18.60 -3.31
CA ASN A 79 -10.02 -19.51 -2.29
C ASN A 79 -9.87 -20.91 -2.89
N PRO A 80 -8.85 -21.70 -2.52
CA PRO A 80 -8.78 -23.12 -2.86
C PRO A 80 -10.02 -23.88 -2.35
N ALA A 81 -10.46 -24.91 -3.06
CA ALA A 81 -11.62 -25.71 -2.66
C ALA A 81 -11.40 -26.54 -1.39
N ASN A 82 -10.14 -26.73 -0.96
CA ASN A 82 -9.81 -27.38 0.30
C ASN A 82 -9.93 -26.39 1.45
N CYS A 83 -10.94 -26.58 2.30
CA CYS A 83 -11.17 -25.81 3.53
C CYS A 83 -11.11 -26.76 4.72
N ILE A 84 -10.34 -26.40 5.75
CA ILE A 84 -10.18 -27.17 6.98
C ILE A 84 -10.72 -26.31 8.13
N PRO A 85 -11.67 -26.79 8.94
CA PRO A 85 -12.16 -26.07 10.12
C PRO A 85 -11.03 -25.78 11.12
N GLN A 86 -11.07 -24.62 11.78
CA GLN A 86 -9.98 -24.16 12.67
C GLN A 86 -9.90 -24.97 13.97
N ASP A 87 -11.04 -25.46 14.45
CA ASP A 87 -11.18 -26.41 15.56
C ASP A 87 -10.65 -27.81 15.20
N GLU A 88 -10.80 -28.25 13.96
CA GLU A 88 -10.22 -29.50 13.45
C GLU A 88 -8.73 -29.37 13.04
N PHE A 89 -8.23 -28.15 12.83
CA PHE A 89 -6.93 -27.92 12.17
C PHE A 89 -5.76 -28.55 12.93
N ALA A 90 -5.73 -28.45 14.26
CA ALA A 90 -4.66 -29.03 15.07
C ALA A 90 -4.58 -30.55 14.86
N ASP A 91 -5.68 -31.27 15.08
CA ASP A 91 -5.71 -32.72 14.91
C ASP A 91 -5.47 -33.16 13.46
N TRP A 92 -5.97 -32.40 12.48
CA TRP A 92 -5.63 -32.64 11.07
C TRP A 92 -4.13 -32.50 10.81
N TYR A 93 -3.49 -31.43 11.33
CA TYR A 93 -2.09 -31.12 11.09
C TYR A 93 -1.14 -32.13 11.74
N PHE A 94 -1.35 -32.45 13.02
CA PHE A 94 -0.53 -33.45 13.72
C PHE A 94 -0.68 -34.85 13.10
N ARG A 95 -1.88 -35.21 12.63
CA ARG A 95 -2.12 -36.48 11.93
C ARG A 95 -1.42 -36.57 10.59
N VAL A 96 -1.54 -35.55 9.74
CA VAL A 96 -0.91 -35.57 8.40
C VAL A 96 0.62 -35.47 8.46
N THR A 97 1.16 -34.83 9.50
CA THR A 97 2.62 -34.73 9.76
C THR A 97 3.20 -35.92 10.53
N LYS A 98 2.37 -36.88 10.98
CA LYS A 98 2.76 -38.03 11.83
C LYS A 98 3.27 -37.64 13.23
N SER A 99 2.85 -36.48 13.70
CA SER A 99 3.27 -35.87 14.97
C SER A 99 2.24 -36.04 16.10
N ASP A 100 1.19 -36.85 15.93
CA ASP A 100 0.13 -37.06 16.94
C ASP A 100 0.62 -37.47 18.34
N HIS A 101 1.84 -38.01 18.45
CA HIS A 101 2.49 -38.35 19.70
C HIS A 101 2.99 -37.12 20.50
N LEU A 102 3.07 -35.94 19.88
CA LEU A 102 3.49 -34.67 20.51
C LEU A 102 2.27 -33.95 21.13
N THR A 103 1.52 -34.65 21.98
CA THR A 103 0.27 -34.16 22.57
C THR A 103 0.43 -32.83 23.33
N HIS A 104 1.56 -32.63 24.00
CA HIS A 104 1.91 -31.39 24.71
C HIS A 104 2.03 -30.13 23.83
N LEU A 105 1.95 -30.26 22.49
CA LEU A 105 1.88 -29.15 21.54
C LEU A 105 0.47 -28.89 21.00
N LYS A 106 -0.52 -29.71 21.39
CA LYS A 106 -1.94 -29.53 21.06
C LYS A 106 -2.71 -28.76 22.14
N ASP A 107 -2.27 -28.87 23.39
CA ASP A 107 -2.88 -28.18 24.53
C ASP A 107 -2.43 -26.70 24.60
N PRO A 108 -3.33 -25.74 24.90
CA PRO A 108 -3.05 -24.31 24.95
C PRO A 108 -2.37 -23.82 26.24
#